data_AF-A0A7J6SAX8-F1
#
_entry.id   AF-A0A7J6SAX8-F1
#
_cell.length_a   1.000
_cell.length_b   1.000
_cell.length_c   1.000
_cell.angle_alpha   90.00
_cell.angle_beta   90.00
_cell.angle_gamma   90.00
#
_symmetry.space_group_name_H-M   'P 1'
#
loop_
_entity.id
_entity.type
_entity.pdbx_description
1 polymer ?
#
loop_
_entity_poly.entity_id
_entity_poly.type
_entity_poly.pdbx_seq_one_letter_code
_entity_poly.pdbx_strand_id
1 'polypeptide(L)'
;MQNMLVMPTPEQLKDFGHPDFIIYNAGCFPANRYTSGMTSSTSVCVHFQRREMVILGTEYAGEMKKGILTLMMYAMPMKMQLPLHSSCNVGREKGDVTLFFGLSGTGKTTLSADVNRDLLGDDEHVWSDTGVFNVEGGCYAKAIDLTHDNEPEIFDAIRFGAVLENVVFDSSTRVVDYHDTSVTENTRCAYPLSHIPNSIIPAVVDTHPSNVVLLCCDAFGVLPPVSVLDPDQVQYYFISGYTAKVAGTEQGITEPTATFSACFGAPFLVWHPVVYAEMLSHKIQKHKCTAYLLNTGWIGGGYGEGKRCSLKYTRKMIDAMHDGTLKAMVDDGEHNFDTLPLFNLKVPKSLPGVPEHILYPKDGWEDKEKFDATLTKLAKLFEQNFQEYADRCPQSVREAGPQVE
;
A
#
# COMPACT_ATOMS: atom_id res chain seq x y z
N MET A 1 8.47 11.94 -15.41
CA MET A 1 7.53 12.92 -14.82
C MET A 1 6.31 13.22 -15.67
N GLN A 2 6.39 13.39 -17.00
CA GLN A 2 5.20 13.56 -17.84
C GLN A 2 4.18 12.41 -17.70
N ASN A 3 4.65 11.15 -17.59
CA ASN A 3 3.76 10.02 -17.30
C ASN A 3 3.21 10.04 -15.88
N MET A 4 3.95 10.60 -14.92
CA MET A 4 3.68 10.41 -13.49
C MET A 4 2.88 11.54 -12.84
N LEU A 5 2.88 12.74 -13.41
CA LEU A 5 2.09 13.87 -12.90
C LEU A 5 0.96 14.22 -13.86
N VAL A 6 -0.09 14.83 -13.30
CA VAL A 6 -1.22 15.32 -14.10
C VAL A 6 -0.73 16.42 -15.04
N MET A 7 -0.92 16.21 -16.34
CA MET A 7 -0.52 17.17 -17.36
C MET A 7 -1.48 18.35 -17.40
N PRO A 8 -1.01 19.61 -17.32
CA PRO A 8 -1.84 20.78 -17.56
C PRO A 8 -2.42 20.78 -18.97
N THR A 9 -3.64 21.30 -19.14
CA THR A 9 -4.16 21.58 -20.48
C THR A 9 -3.32 22.66 -21.19
N PRO A 10 -3.39 22.78 -22.53
CA PRO A 10 -2.69 23.85 -23.24
C PRO A 10 -3.00 25.27 -22.72
N GLU A 11 -4.23 25.51 -22.26
CA GLU A 11 -4.66 26.77 -21.65
C GLU A 11 -4.01 26.95 -20.26
N GLN A 12 -4.07 25.92 -19.40
CA GLN A 12 -3.43 25.96 -18.09
C GLN A 12 -1.90 26.14 -18.20
N LEU A 13 -1.27 25.60 -19.25
CA LEU A 13 0.16 25.74 -19.47
C LEU A 13 0.55 27.17 -19.89
N LYS A 14 -0.29 27.84 -20.68
CA LYS A 14 -0.08 29.25 -21.05
C LYS A 14 -0.13 30.16 -19.82
N ASP A 15 -1.03 29.85 -18.90
CA ASP A 15 -1.27 30.62 -17.68
C ASP A 15 -0.60 29.99 -16.43
N PHE A 16 0.37 29.09 -16.61
CA PHE A 16 0.96 28.29 -15.51
C PHE A 16 1.65 29.15 -14.46
N GLY A 17 2.21 30.30 -14.87
CA GLY A 17 2.84 31.26 -13.98
C GLY A 17 4.07 30.70 -13.26
N HIS A 18 4.19 31.02 -11.97
CA HIS A 18 5.27 30.52 -11.12
C HIS A 18 4.90 29.16 -10.51
N PRO A 19 5.76 28.14 -10.63
CA PRO A 19 5.49 26.83 -10.04
C PRO A 19 5.41 26.92 -8.52
N ASP A 20 4.47 26.18 -7.94
CA ASP A 20 4.36 26.05 -6.49
C ASP A 20 5.54 25.29 -5.88
N PHE A 21 6.17 24.39 -6.63
CA PHE A 21 7.31 23.60 -6.19
C PHE A 21 8.22 23.26 -7.38
N ILE A 22 9.53 23.25 -7.17
CA ILE A 22 10.52 22.99 -8.24
C ILE A 22 11.39 21.79 -7.86
N ILE A 23 11.50 20.81 -8.77
CA ILE A 23 12.46 19.70 -8.65
C ILE A 23 13.65 19.97 -9.58
N TYR A 24 14.83 20.13 -9.00
CA TYR A 24 16.10 20.16 -9.71
C TYR A 24 16.71 18.76 -9.71
N ASN A 25 16.45 18.01 -10.77
CA ASN A 25 17.08 16.70 -10.96
C ASN A 25 18.43 16.86 -11.69
N ALA A 26 19.51 16.83 -10.93
CA ALA A 26 20.89 16.75 -11.41
C ALA A 26 21.50 15.40 -11.00
N GLY A 27 20.70 14.33 -11.11
CA GLY A 27 21.02 12.98 -10.65
C GLY A 27 22.34 12.39 -11.18
N CYS A 28 22.73 12.75 -12.39
CA CYS A 28 24.01 12.34 -12.98
C CYS A 28 25.24 13.02 -12.33
N PHE A 29 25.04 14.09 -11.55
CA PHE A 29 26.10 14.81 -10.86
C PHE A 29 26.16 14.38 -9.38
N PRO A 30 27.33 13.96 -8.86
CA PRO A 30 27.43 13.49 -7.50
C PRO A 30 27.33 14.64 -6.49
N ALA A 31 26.74 14.34 -5.32
CA ALA A 31 26.78 15.23 -4.18
C ALA A 31 28.21 15.36 -3.62
N ASN A 32 28.54 16.55 -3.11
CA ASN A 32 29.82 16.76 -2.43
C ASN A 32 29.76 16.17 -1.01
N ARG A 33 30.46 15.04 -0.80
CA ARG A 33 30.57 14.35 0.49
C ARG A 33 31.17 15.18 1.63
N TYR A 34 31.83 16.29 1.33
CA TYR A 34 32.41 17.19 2.34
C TYR A 34 31.43 18.27 2.82
N THR A 35 30.23 18.36 2.22
CA THR A 35 29.16 19.22 2.72
C THR A 35 28.60 18.65 4.02
N SER A 36 28.38 19.50 5.02
CA SER A 36 27.82 19.08 6.32
C SER A 36 26.50 18.33 6.15
N GLY A 37 26.36 17.20 6.84
CA GLY A 37 25.18 16.32 6.77
C GLY A 37 25.17 15.34 5.59
N MET A 38 26.09 15.46 4.64
CA MET A 38 26.20 14.52 3.52
C MET A 38 26.93 13.24 3.95
N THR A 39 26.34 12.07 3.68
CA THR A 39 26.93 10.77 4.05
C THR A 39 27.41 9.95 2.86
N SER A 40 27.05 10.32 1.63
CA SER A 40 27.42 9.61 0.41
C SER A 40 27.59 10.58 -0.78
N SER A 41 27.82 10.05 -1.97
CA SER A 41 27.78 10.80 -3.23
C SER A 41 26.36 11.06 -3.74
N THR A 42 25.33 10.63 -3.01
CA THR A 42 23.92 10.77 -3.36
C THR A 42 23.22 11.68 -2.36
N SER A 43 22.40 12.61 -2.85
CA SER A 43 21.63 13.54 -2.03
C SER A 43 20.25 13.75 -2.63
N VAL A 44 19.23 13.58 -1.81
CA VAL A 44 17.83 13.87 -2.14
C VAL A 44 17.29 14.78 -1.06
N CYS A 45 17.29 16.08 -1.32
CA CYS A 45 16.96 17.09 -0.31
C CYS A 45 15.70 17.84 -0.69
N VAL A 46 14.76 17.93 0.26
CA VAL A 46 13.54 18.73 0.14
C VAL A 46 13.61 19.92 1.09
N HIS A 47 13.35 21.12 0.59
CA HIS A 47 13.30 22.35 1.38
C HIS A 47 11.90 22.95 1.31
N PHE A 48 11.04 22.67 2.30
CA PHE A 48 9.63 23.09 2.27
C PHE A 48 9.42 24.60 2.21
N GLN A 49 10.23 25.41 2.90
CA GLN A 49 10.11 26.87 2.85
C GLN A 49 10.47 27.46 1.47
N ARG A 50 11.52 26.94 0.82
CA ARG A 50 11.89 27.36 -0.55
C ARG A 50 11.02 26.70 -1.61
N ARG A 51 10.32 25.63 -1.25
CA ARG A 51 9.51 24.79 -2.14
C ARG A 51 10.35 24.19 -3.27
N GLU A 52 11.50 23.66 -2.89
CA GLU A 52 12.47 23.09 -3.82
C GLU A 52 12.87 21.68 -3.39
N MET A 53 13.14 20.83 -4.38
CA MET A 53 13.80 19.55 -4.21
C MET A 53 15.06 19.51 -5.08
N VAL A 54 16.16 19.00 -4.54
CA VAL A 54 17.41 18.81 -5.27
C VAL A 54 17.80 17.34 -5.21
N ILE A 55 18.04 16.75 -6.38
CA ILE A 55 18.47 15.35 -6.54
C ILE A 55 19.85 15.33 -7.17
N LEU A 56 20.80 14.68 -6.50
CA LEU A 56 22.20 14.52 -6.93
C LEU A 56 22.63 13.06 -6.71
N GLY A 57 23.46 12.53 -7.61
CA GLY A 57 24.09 11.21 -7.50
C GLY A 57 23.13 10.02 -7.53
N THR A 58 21.95 10.18 -8.14
CA THR A 58 20.98 9.11 -8.38
C THR A 58 20.14 9.44 -9.61
N GLU A 59 20.04 8.50 -10.55
CA GLU A 59 19.21 8.61 -11.75
C GLU A 59 17.88 7.84 -11.62
N TYR A 60 17.61 7.29 -10.43
CA TYR A 60 16.38 6.54 -10.16
C TYR A 60 15.16 7.46 -10.23
N ALA A 61 14.24 7.18 -11.16
CA ALA A 61 13.08 8.04 -11.40
C ALA A 61 12.15 8.15 -10.17
N GLY A 62 12.12 7.11 -9.34
CA GLY A 62 11.32 7.05 -8.12
C GLY A 62 11.60 8.17 -7.12
N GLU A 63 12.81 8.76 -7.12
CA GLU A 63 13.14 9.88 -6.24
C GLU A 63 12.27 11.09 -6.52
N MET A 64 12.05 11.43 -7.80
CA MET A 64 11.18 12.56 -8.17
C MET A 64 9.72 12.30 -7.77
N LYS A 65 9.22 11.08 -8.01
CA LYS A 65 7.86 10.67 -7.63
C LYS A 65 7.67 10.80 -6.11
N LYS A 66 8.52 10.13 -5.33
CA LYS A 66 8.40 10.09 -3.86
C LYS A 66 8.74 11.42 -3.19
N GLY A 67 9.49 12.30 -3.84
CA GLY A 67 9.62 13.70 -3.46
C GLY A 67 8.28 14.46 -3.47
N ILE A 68 7.46 14.26 -4.50
CA ILE A 68 6.11 14.83 -4.58
C ILE A 68 5.20 14.21 -3.51
N LEU A 69 5.25 12.89 -3.29
CA LEU A 69 4.53 12.25 -2.18
C LEU A 69 4.90 12.89 -0.84
N THR A 70 6.20 13.07 -0.58
CA THR A 70 6.70 13.69 0.66
C THR A 70 6.19 15.13 0.81
N LEU A 71 6.13 15.89 -0.28
CA LEU A 71 5.52 17.22 -0.29
C LEU A 71 4.02 17.15 0.07
N MET A 72 3.27 16.19 -0.48
CA MET A 72 1.85 16.00 -0.14
C MET A 72 1.67 15.57 1.32
N MET A 73 2.55 14.68 1.81
CA MET A 73 2.61 14.24 3.20
C MET A 73 2.88 15.39 4.17
N TYR A 74 3.60 16.44 3.75
CA TYR A 74 3.77 17.69 4.50
C TYR A 74 2.56 18.62 4.39
N ALA A 75 2.14 18.94 3.16
CA ALA A 75 1.24 20.05 2.88
C ALA A 75 -0.24 19.74 3.15
N MET A 76 -0.69 18.49 2.92
CA MET A 76 -2.11 18.14 3.05
C MET A 76 -2.58 18.15 4.50
N PRO A 77 -1.83 17.64 5.50
CA PRO A 77 -2.24 17.73 6.90
C PRO A 77 -2.38 19.17 7.40
N MET A 78 -1.57 20.11 6.90
CA MET A 78 -1.73 21.56 7.21
C MET A 78 -3.06 22.13 6.68
N LYS A 79 -3.65 21.48 5.67
CA LYS A 79 -4.96 21.81 5.10
C LYS A 79 -6.07 20.93 5.64
N MET A 80 -5.81 20.12 6.68
CA MET A 80 -6.75 19.13 7.22
C MET A 80 -7.22 18.09 6.20
N GLN A 81 -6.42 17.82 5.16
CA GLN A 81 -6.66 16.78 4.16
C GLN A 81 -5.69 15.64 4.38
N LEU A 82 -6.14 14.41 4.18
CA LEU A 82 -5.37 13.22 4.53
C LEU A 82 -4.63 12.68 3.30
N PRO A 83 -3.29 12.85 3.18
CA PRO A 83 -2.50 12.20 2.15
C PRO A 83 -2.24 10.74 2.52
N LEU A 84 -2.24 9.86 1.52
CA LEU A 84 -2.24 8.41 1.69
C LEU A 84 -1.29 7.76 0.69
N HIS A 85 -0.51 6.78 1.18
CA HIS A 85 0.22 5.84 0.34
C HIS A 85 -0.66 4.59 0.14
N SER A 86 -1.53 4.67 -0.86
CA SER A 86 -2.58 3.67 -1.12
C SER A 86 -2.91 3.61 -2.61
N SER A 87 -3.35 2.46 -3.10
CA SER A 87 -4.11 2.42 -4.36
C SER A 87 -5.59 2.69 -4.09
N CYS A 88 -6.34 3.06 -5.13
CA CYS A 88 -7.76 3.38 -5.02
C CYS A 88 -8.53 2.98 -6.28
N ASN A 89 -9.71 2.38 -6.10
CA ASN A 89 -10.63 2.10 -7.19
C ASN A 89 -12.09 2.36 -6.78
N VAL A 90 -12.95 2.43 -7.79
CA VAL A 90 -14.34 2.87 -7.67
C VAL A 90 -15.26 1.88 -8.37
N GLY A 91 -16.33 1.45 -7.69
CA GLY A 91 -17.30 0.54 -8.28
C GLY A 91 -18.13 1.25 -9.36
N ARG A 92 -18.24 0.66 -10.55
CA ARG A 92 -18.97 1.26 -11.69
C ARG A 92 -20.46 1.51 -11.42
N GLU A 93 -21.10 0.61 -10.68
CA GLU A 93 -22.55 0.67 -10.45
C GLU A 93 -22.92 1.52 -9.24
N LYS A 94 -22.27 1.27 -8.09
CA LYS A 94 -22.60 1.92 -6.82
C LYS A 94 -21.78 3.20 -6.57
N GLY A 95 -20.69 3.42 -7.30
CA GLY A 95 -19.74 4.49 -7.03
C GLY A 95 -18.99 4.32 -5.70
N ASP A 96 -19.00 3.13 -5.10
CA ASP A 96 -18.35 2.84 -3.83
C ASP A 96 -16.83 2.90 -3.99
N VAL A 97 -16.14 3.58 -3.08
CA VAL A 97 -14.70 3.83 -3.18
C VAL A 97 -13.95 2.93 -2.18
N THR A 98 -12.89 2.26 -2.65
CA THR A 98 -12.03 1.42 -1.81
C THR A 98 -10.59 1.90 -1.87
N LEU A 99 -10.00 2.12 -0.69
CA LEU A 99 -8.58 2.43 -0.51
C LEU A 99 -7.82 1.17 -0.08
N PHE A 100 -6.69 0.87 -0.74
CA PHE A 100 -5.82 -0.25 -0.37
C PHE A 100 -4.45 0.25 0.06
N PHE A 101 -4.14 0.07 1.34
CA PHE A 101 -2.84 0.35 1.94
C PHE A 101 -1.97 -0.89 1.92
N GLY A 102 -0.66 -0.72 1.81
CA GLY A 102 0.25 -1.84 1.82
C GLY A 102 1.63 -1.45 1.35
N LEU A 103 2.62 -2.26 1.66
CA LEU A 103 3.97 -2.06 1.14
C LEU A 103 4.11 -2.61 -0.27
N SER A 104 5.30 -2.47 -0.85
CA SER A 104 5.60 -3.10 -2.14
C SER A 104 5.46 -4.62 -2.03
N GLY A 105 4.80 -5.26 -2.99
CA GLY A 105 4.64 -6.73 -3.03
C GLY A 105 3.48 -7.30 -2.20
N THR A 106 2.71 -6.45 -1.50
CA THR A 106 1.52 -6.89 -0.73
C THR A 106 0.23 -6.92 -1.57
N GLY A 107 0.32 -6.69 -2.89
CA GLY A 107 -0.81 -6.78 -3.80
C GLY A 107 -1.59 -5.48 -4.09
N LYS A 108 -1.15 -4.29 -3.62
CA LYS A 108 -1.86 -3.02 -3.86
C LYS A 108 -2.29 -2.83 -5.32
N THR A 109 -1.33 -2.86 -6.25
CA THR A 109 -1.56 -2.62 -7.68
C THR A 109 -2.45 -3.71 -8.30
N THR A 110 -2.14 -4.98 -8.04
CA THR A 110 -2.88 -6.13 -8.55
C THR A 110 -4.34 -6.18 -8.05
N LEU A 111 -4.60 -5.74 -6.82
CA LEU A 111 -5.94 -5.75 -6.22
C LEU A 111 -6.75 -4.48 -6.57
N SER A 112 -6.09 -3.35 -6.84
CA SER A 112 -6.79 -2.15 -7.37
C SER A 112 -7.13 -2.28 -8.84
N ALA A 113 -6.32 -3.00 -9.62
CA ALA A 113 -6.54 -3.36 -11.01
C ALA A 113 -7.60 -4.48 -11.10
N ASP A 114 -8.87 -4.08 -10.96
CA ASP A 114 -10.03 -4.96 -11.06
C ASP A 114 -10.86 -4.56 -12.27
N VAL A 115 -11.08 -5.52 -13.18
CA VAL A 115 -11.84 -5.33 -14.44
C VAL A 115 -13.27 -4.84 -14.22
N ASN A 116 -13.85 -5.07 -13.04
CA ASN A 116 -15.22 -4.65 -12.68
C ASN A 116 -15.29 -3.27 -12.02
N ARG A 117 -14.14 -2.63 -11.77
CA ARG A 117 -14.03 -1.34 -11.09
C ARG A 117 -13.19 -0.40 -11.92
N ASP A 118 -13.35 0.89 -11.68
CA ASP A 118 -12.56 1.91 -12.35
C ASP A 118 -11.39 2.34 -11.45
N LEU A 119 -10.18 2.35 -12.01
CA LEU A 119 -8.95 2.70 -11.31
C LEU A 119 -8.87 4.22 -11.13
N LEU A 120 -8.73 4.67 -9.88
CA LEU A 120 -8.43 6.08 -9.59
C LEU A 120 -6.92 6.33 -9.59
N GLY A 121 -6.14 5.39 -9.04
CA GLY A 121 -4.69 5.42 -8.99
C GLY A 121 -4.10 4.21 -8.26
N ASP A 122 -2.81 3.94 -8.44
CA ASP A 122 -2.16 2.74 -7.91
C ASP A 122 -1.30 2.95 -6.66
N ASP A 123 -1.04 4.20 -6.23
CA ASP A 123 -0.03 4.41 -5.18
C ASP A 123 -0.23 5.64 -4.28
N GLU A 124 -0.69 6.80 -4.78
CA GLU A 124 -0.66 8.06 -4.01
C GLU A 124 -1.97 8.85 -4.11
N HIS A 125 -2.69 9.00 -3.00
CA HIS A 125 -4.00 9.65 -2.97
C HIS A 125 -4.13 10.67 -1.85
N VAL A 126 -5.14 11.54 -1.95
CA VAL A 126 -5.57 12.40 -0.85
C VAL A 126 -7.06 12.22 -0.62
N TRP A 127 -7.43 11.89 0.62
CA TRP A 127 -8.82 11.93 1.08
C TRP A 127 -9.14 13.34 1.58
N SER A 128 -9.79 14.10 0.70
CA SER A 128 -10.22 15.48 0.94
C SER A 128 -11.55 15.55 1.69
N ASP A 129 -12.12 16.74 1.83
CA ASP A 129 -13.45 16.93 2.42
C ASP A 129 -14.61 16.60 1.49
N THR A 130 -14.35 16.44 0.19
CA THR A 130 -15.38 16.08 -0.81
C THR A 130 -15.26 14.64 -1.30
N GLY A 131 -14.08 14.03 -1.21
CA GLY A 131 -13.86 12.69 -1.74
C GLY A 131 -12.38 12.33 -1.81
N VAL A 132 -11.97 11.68 -2.89
CA VAL A 132 -10.59 11.22 -3.08
C VAL A 132 -10.07 11.69 -4.43
N PHE A 133 -8.81 12.13 -4.47
CA PHE A 133 -8.11 12.38 -5.72
C PHE A 133 -6.75 11.69 -5.73
N ASN A 134 -6.33 11.30 -6.93
CA ASN A 134 -4.99 10.79 -7.20
C ASN A 134 -4.02 11.97 -7.28
N VAL A 135 -2.85 11.84 -6.65
CA VAL A 135 -1.75 12.82 -6.75
C VAL A 135 -1.07 12.72 -8.12
N GLU A 136 -1.12 11.55 -8.73
CA GLU A 136 -0.38 11.17 -9.92
C GLU A 136 -1.23 11.27 -11.21
N GLY A 137 -0.53 11.37 -12.35
CA GLY A 137 -1.11 11.28 -13.70
C GLY A 137 -0.88 9.93 -14.39
N GLY A 138 -0.29 8.96 -13.67
CA GLY A 138 0.03 7.64 -14.18
C GLY A 138 0.53 6.71 -13.10
N CYS A 139 1.04 5.55 -13.52
CA CYS A 139 1.45 4.47 -12.63
C CYS A 139 2.92 4.14 -12.82
N TYR A 140 3.56 3.70 -11.74
CA TYR A 140 4.98 3.32 -11.71
C TYR A 140 5.12 1.90 -11.16
N ALA A 141 4.59 0.96 -11.92
CA ALA A 141 4.45 -0.43 -11.51
C ALA A 141 5.79 -1.19 -11.54
N LYS A 142 5.86 -2.27 -10.76
CA LYS A 142 6.95 -3.25 -10.87
C LYS A 142 6.77 -4.05 -12.17
N ALA A 143 7.89 -4.34 -12.82
CA ALA A 143 7.90 -5.09 -14.07
C ALA A 143 8.45 -6.52 -13.90
N ILE A 144 9.02 -6.87 -12.75
CA ILE A 144 9.54 -8.22 -12.48
C ILE A 144 8.42 -9.26 -12.54
N ASP A 145 8.67 -10.37 -13.23
CA ASP A 145 7.75 -11.48 -13.44
C ASP A 145 6.40 -11.10 -14.09
N LEU A 146 6.33 -9.93 -14.74
CA LEU A 146 5.11 -9.45 -15.37
C LEU A 146 4.74 -10.35 -16.56
N THR A 147 3.53 -10.91 -16.53
CA THR A 147 2.96 -11.69 -17.62
C THR A 147 1.55 -11.19 -17.96
N HIS A 148 1.16 -11.37 -19.22
CA HIS A 148 -0.20 -11.03 -19.65
C HIS A 148 -1.26 -11.85 -18.91
N ASP A 149 -1.00 -13.14 -18.65
CA ASP A 149 -1.94 -14.04 -17.98
C ASP A 149 -2.28 -13.60 -16.54
N ASN A 150 -1.31 -13.03 -15.82
CA ASN A 150 -1.49 -12.64 -14.42
C ASN A 150 -1.96 -11.19 -14.27
N GLU A 151 -1.42 -10.26 -15.05
CA GLU A 151 -1.66 -8.81 -14.91
C GLU A 151 -1.86 -8.15 -16.30
N PRO A 152 -2.94 -8.51 -17.03
CA PRO A 152 -3.13 -8.09 -18.42
C PRO A 152 -3.25 -6.57 -18.57
N GLU A 153 -3.92 -5.88 -17.64
CA GLU A 153 -4.09 -4.41 -17.70
C GLU A 153 -2.75 -3.67 -17.62
N ILE A 154 -1.83 -4.13 -16.77
CA ILE A 154 -0.50 -3.54 -16.62
C ILE A 154 0.38 -3.90 -17.83
N PHE A 155 0.33 -5.16 -18.28
CA PHE A 155 1.08 -5.61 -19.44
C PHE A 155 0.68 -4.82 -20.70
N ASP A 156 -0.62 -4.65 -20.95
CA ASP A 156 -1.16 -3.93 -22.12
C ASP A 156 -0.97 -2.41 -22.03
N ALA A 157 -0.70 -1.88 -20.83
CA ALA A 157 -0.31 -0.49 -20.62
C ALA A 157 1.14 -0.21 -21.06
N ILE A 158 1.99 -1.24 -21.22
CA ILE A 158 3.35 -1.11 -21.71
C ILE A 158 3.33 -1.03 -23.24
N ARG A 159 3.15 0.19 -23.73
CA ARG A 159 3.15 0.54 -25.16
C ARG A 159 3.81 1.91 -25.36
N PHE A 160 3.86 2.40 -26.60
CA PHE A 160 4.45 3.71 -26.90
C PHE A 160 3.96 4.80 -25.95
N GLY A 161 4.90 5.54 -25.35
CA GLY A 161 4.65 6.50 -24.27
C GLY A 161 5.04 5.98 -22.88
N ALA A 162 5.03 4.66 -22.66
CA ALA A 162 5.57 4.06 -21.44
C ALA A 162 7.10 4.10 -21.41
N VAL A 163 7.67 4.07 -20.21
CA VAL A 163 9.12 3.99 -19.96
C VAL A 163 9.40 2.74 -19.14
N LEU A 164 10.31 1.91 -19.61
CA LEU A 164 10.83 0.76 -18.86
C LEU A 164 12.17 1.14 -18.23
N GLU A 165 12.34 0.82 -16.96
CA GLU A 165 13.53 1.17 -16.18
C GLU A 165 14.17 -0.10 -15.64
N ASN A 166 15.46 -0.27 -15.97
CA ASN A 166 16.31 -1.40 -15.57
C ASN A 166 15.82 -2.79 -16.00
N VAL A 167 14.95 -2.89 -17.01
CA VAL A 167 14.60 -4.18 -17.64
C VAL A 167 15.68 -4.62 -18.63
N VAL A 168 15.82 -5.94 -18.80
CA VAL A 168 16.65 -6.52 -19.87
C VAL A 168 15.75 -6.91 -21.03
N PHE A 169 16.25 -6.78 -22.25
CA PHE A 169 15.52 -7.14 -23.47
C PHE A 169 16.47 -7.71 -24.51
N ASP A 170 15.95 -8.58 -25.35
CA ASP A 170 16.71 -9.17 -26.43
C ASP A 170 17.05 -8.09 -27.48
N SER A 171 18.33 -7.93 -27.76
CA SER A 171 18.82 -6.85 -28.62
C SER A 171 18.34 -6.95 -30.08
N SER A 172 17.95 -8.14 -30.53
CA SER A 172 17.55 -8.41 -31.92
C SER A 172 16.04 -8.30 -32.13
N THR A 173 15.24 -8.90 -31.24
CA THR A 173 13.78 -8.95 -31.29
C THR A 173 13.14 -7.79 -30.55
N ARG A 174 13.89 -7.13 -29.65
CA ARG A 174 13.41 -6.08 -28.72
C ARG A 174 12.36 -6.56 -27.72
N VAL A 175 12.17 -7.88 -27.59
CA VAL A 175 11.28 -8.47 -26.58
C VAL A 175 11.94 -8.32 -25.20
N VAL A 176 11.18 -7.79 -24.25
CA VAL A 176 11.60 -7.62 -22.86
C VAL A 176 11.53 -8.96 -22.14
N ASP A 177 12.57 -9.28 -21.37
CA ASP A 177 12.56 -10.40 -20.44
C ASP A 177 12.24 -9.87 -19.04
N TYR A 178 10.99 -10.02 -18.62
CA TYR A 178 10.52 -9.58 -17.31
C TYR A 178 11.00 -10.46 -16.15
N HIS A 179 11.59 -11.64 -16.44
CA HIS A 179 12.17 -12.52 -15.42
C HIS A 179 13.65 -12.23 -15.16
N ASP A 180 14.32 -11.51 -16.06
CA ASP A 180 15.74 -11.17 -15.90
C ASP A 180 15.94 -10.05 -14.88
N THR A 181 16.56 -10.41 -13.76
CA THR A 181 16.88 -9.54 -12.63
C THR A 181 18.38 -9.24 -12.50
N SER A 182 19.17 -9.52 -13.55
CA SER A 182 20.63 -9.34 -13.54
C SER A 182 21.08 -7.90 -13.28
N VAL A 183 20.23 -6.91 -13.59
CA VAL A 183 20.41 -5.51 -13.20
C VAL A 183 19.87 -5.26 -11.79
N THR A 184 18.61 -5.64 -11.54
CA THR A 184 17.93 -5.47 -10.26
C THR A 184 16.62 -6.26 -10.23
N GLU A 185 16.14 -6.65 -9.04
CA GLU A 185 14.77 -7.15 -8.85
C GLU A 185 13.71 -6.03 -8.83
N ASN A 186 14.12 -4.76 -8.74
CA ASN A 186 13.24 -3.60 -8.76
C ASN A 186 13.10 -3.02 -10.18
N THR A 187 12.90 -3.87 -11.18
CA THR A 187 12.56 -3.41 -12.53
C THR A 187 11.21 -2.71 -12.52
N ARG A 188 11.05 -1.66 -13.34
CA ARG A 188 9.87 -0.79 -13.30
C ARG A 188 9.35 -0.45 -14.69
N CYS A 189 8.06 -0.12 -14.74
CA CYS A 189 7.42 0.49 -15.89
C CYS A 189 6.62 1.73 -15.46
N ALA A 190 6.86 2.87 -16.12
CA ALA A 190 6.12 4.11 -15.90
C ALA A 190 5.25 4.40 -17.12
N TYR A 191 3.93 4.48 -16.94
CA TYR A 191 2.98 4.75 -18.02
C TYR A 191 1.90 5.74 -17.55
N PRO A 192 1.36 6.58 -18.45
CA PRO A 192 0.29 7.50 -18.09
C PRO A 192 -0.98 6.72 -17.73
N LEU A 193 -1.81 7.28 -16.86
CA LEU A 193 -3.00 6.61 -16.34
C LEU A 193 -3.97 6.22 -17.47
N SER A 194 -4.00 7.03 -18.54
CA SER A 194 -4.77 6.78 -19.78
C SER A 194 -4.39 5.51 -20.54
N HIS A 195 -3.30 4.84 -20.17
CA HIS A 195 -2.99 3.52 -20.73
C HIS A 195 -3.87 2.42 -20.15
N ILE A 196 -4.42 2.61 -18.96
CA ILE A 196 -5.36 1.71 -18.29
C ILE A 196 -6.79 2.01 -18.79
N PRO A 197 -7.48 1.07 -19.46
CA PRO A 197 -8.77 1.33 -20.12
C PRO A 197 -9.90 1.78 -19.18
N ASN A 198 -9.92 1.24 -17.97
CA ASN A 198 -10.89 1.53 -16.90
C ASN A 198 -10.39 2.60 -15.93
N SER A 199 -9.48 3.49 -16.33
CA SER A 199 -9.04 4.58 -15.45
C SER A 199 -10.01 5.76 -15.42
N ILE A 200 -10.09 6.43 -14.28
CA ILE A 200 -10.85 7.67 -14.11
C ILE A 200 -9.97 8.87 -14.47
N ILE A 201 -10.39 9.66 -15.46
CA ILE A 201 -9.70 10.88 -15.91
C ILE A 201 -10.72 12.02 -16.07
N PRO A 202 -10.58 13.16 -15.35
CA PRO A 202 -9.57 13.46 -14.34
C PRO A 202 -9.71 12.53 -13.12
N ALA A 203 -8.58 12.17 -12.51
CA ALA A 203 -8.51 11.19 -11.42
C ALA A 203 -8.98 11.77 -10.07
N VAL A 204 -10.25 12.18 -10.02
CA VAL A 204 -10.93 12.77 -8.86
C VAL A 204 -12.31 12.16 -8.75
N VAL A 205 -12.73 11.81 -7.53
CA VAL A 205 -14.10 11.41 -7.23
C VAL A 205 -14.64 12.15 -6.02
N ASP A 206 -15.88 12.63 -6.11
CA ASP A 206 -16.60 13.33 -5.05
C ASP A 206 -17.41 12.38 -4.15
N THR A 207 -16.94 11.13 -4.04
CA THR A 207 -17.50 10.11 -3.16
C THR A 207 -16.46 9.72 -2.12
N HIS A 208 -16.89 9.60 -0.86
CA HIS A 208 -16.00 9.14 0.20
C HIS A 208 -15.82 7.61 0.17
N PRO A 209 -14.63 7.10 0.54
CA PRO A 209 -14.38 5.69 0.79
C PRO A 209 -15.45 5.03 1.65
N SER A 210 -16.01 3.93 1.14
CA SER A 210 -16.83 3.00 1.91
C SER A 210 -15.97 1.90 2.53
N ASN A 211 -14.83 1.59 1.93
CA ASN A 211 -13.92 0.53 2.37
C ASN A 211 -12.47 1.04 2.49
N VAL A 212 -11.81 0.65 3.57
CA VAL A 212 -10.36 0.82 3.78
C VAL A 212 -9.75 -0.55 4.02
N VAL A 213 -8.75 -0.93 3.23
CA VAL A 213 -8.11 -2.25 3.31
C VAL A 213 -6.64 -2.07 3.64
N LEU A 214 -6.21 -2.60 4.78
CA LEU A 214 -4.81 -2.69 5.18
C LEU A 214 -4.25 -4.03 4.71
N LEU A 215 -3.41 -4.02 3.68
CA LEU A 215 -2.78 -5.22 3.14
C LEU A 215 -1.50 -5.53 3.92
N CYS A 216 -1.39 -6.77 4.40
CA CYS A 216 -0.14 -7.32 4.91
C CYS A 216 0.23 -8.58 4.12
N CYS A 217 1.53 -8.86 4.02
CA CYS A 217 2.02 -10.15 3.55
C CYS A 217 2.59 -10.90 4.76
N ASP A 218 1.74 -11.60 5.52
CA ASP A 218 2.19 -12.31 6.72
C ASP A 218 2.89 -13.63 6.36
N ALA A 219 4.21 -13.65 6.38
CA ALA A 219 5.00 -14.87 6.14
C ALA A 219 5.09 -15.78 7.38
N PHE A 220 4.60 -15.34 8.54
CA PHE A 220 4.47 -16.20 9.73
C PHE A 220 3.24 -17.09 9.65
N GLY A 221 2.25 -16.74 8.84
CA GLY A 221 1.07 -17.58 8.56
C GLY A 221 0.05 -17.63 9.69
N VAL A 222 0.04 -16.63 10.57
CA VAL A 222 -0.79 -16.60 11.79
C VAL A 222 -1.90 -15.57 11.73
N LEU A 223 -1.79 -14.56 10.86
CA LEU A 223 -2.86 -13.57 10.68
C LEU A 223 -4.00 -14.12 9.80
N PRO A 224 -5.27 -13.77 10.10
CA PRO A 224 -6.43 -14.19 9.32
C PRO A 224 -6.33 -13.68 7.88
N PRO A 225 -6.84 -14.44 6.89
CA PRO A 225 -6.93 -13.97 5.51
C PRO A 225 -7.67 -12.64 5.40
N VAL A 226 -8.70 -12.45 6.23
CA VAL A 226 -9.44 -11.20 6.37
C VAL A 226 -9.87 -10.99 7.82
N SER A 227 -9.79 -9.76 8.31
CA SER A 227 -10.37 -9.34 9.58
C SER A 227 -11.05 -8.00 9.44
N VAL A 228 -12.13 -7.79 10.19
CA VAL A 228 -12.76 -6.47 10.34
C VAL A 228 -12.10 -5.75 11.51
N LEU A 229 -11.78 -4.47 11.31
CA LEU A 229 -11.13 -3.63 12.31
C LEU A 229 -12.10 -2.60 12.88
N ASP A 230 -12.05 -2.41 14.20
CA ASP A 230 -12.65 -1.23 14.83
C ASP A 230 -11.74 0.02 14.66
N PRO A 231 -12.22 1.24 14.98
CA PRO A 231 -11.45 2.47 14.77
C PRO A 231 -10.12 2.54 15.54
N ASP A 232 -9.99 1.89 16.69
CA ASP A 232 -8.75 1.89 17.47
C ASP A 232 -7.76 0.86 16.92
N GLN A 233 -8.24 -0.30 16.50
CA GLN A 233 -7.46 -1.28 15.74
C GLN A 233 -6.96 -0.70 14.42
N VAL A 234 -7.79 0.06 13.69
CA VAL A 234 -7.34 0.76 12.47
C VAL A 234 -6.12 1.62 12.76
N GLN A 235 -6.17 2.44 13.81
CA GLN A 235 -5.05 3.30 14.18
C GLN A 235 -3.81 2.46 14.53
N TYR A 236 -3.97 1.42 15.34
CA TYR A 236 -2.88 0.55 15.77
C TYR A 236 -2.20 -0.14 14.57
N TYR A 237 -2.97 -0.80 13.70
CA TYR A 237 -2.44 -1.54 12.55
C TYR A 237 -1.94 -0.60 11.44
N PHE A 238 -2.52 0.59 11.30
CA PHE A 238 -2.04 1.60 10.37
C PHE A 238 -0.69 2.18 10.81
N ILE A 239 -0.54 2.54 12.09
CA ILE A 239 0.75 2.98 12.66
C ILE A 239 1.78 1.86 12.62
N SER A 240 1.37 0.61 12.87
CA SER A 240 2.29 -0.53 12.77
C SER A 240 2.77 -0.75 11.34
N GLY A 241 1.86 -0.70 10.37
CA GLY A 241 2.18 -0.87 8.95
C GLY A 241 2.94 -2.17 8.66
N TYR A 242 2.42 -3.27 9.21
CA TYR A 242 3.09 -4.58 9.20
C TYR A 242 3.04 -5.27 7.83
N THR A 243 4.17 -5.84 7.45
CA THR A 243 4.32 -6.89 6.44
C THR A 243 5.46 -7.82 6.85
N ALA A 244 5.66 -8.94 6.17
CA ALA A 244 6.87 -9.73 6.29
C ALA A 244 7.66 -9.74 5.00
N LYS A 245 8.99 -9.81 5.13
CA LYS A 245 9.92 -10.18 4.08
C LYS A 245 10.07 -11.69 4.06
N VAL A 246 10.15 -12.25 2.87
CA VAL A 246 10.22 -13.69 2.63
C VAL A 246 11.68 -14.11 2.50
N ALA A 247 12.01 -15.32 2.92
CA ALA A 247 13.35 -15.86 2.74
C ALA A 247 13.70 -15.96 1.24
N GLY A 248 14.91 -15.56 0.87
CA GLY A 248 15.41 -15.62 -0.50
C GLY A 248 14.99 -14.47 -1.43
N THR A 249 14.15 -13.53 -0.99
CA THR A 249 13.79 -12.32 -1.79
C THR A 249 14.67 -11.11 -1.50
N GLU A 250 15.59 -11.19 -0.53
CA GLU A 250 16.61 -10.17 -0.28
C GLU A 250 17.90 -10.85 0.23
N GLN A 251 19.07 -10.29 -0.09
CA GLN A 251 20.35 -10.83 0.37
C GLN A 251 20.39 -10.91 1.91
N GLY A 252 20.60 -12.13 2.44
CA GLY A 252 20.78 -12.39 3.86
C GLY A 252 19.53 -12.79 4.64
N ILE A 253 18.34 -12.85 4.01
CA ILE A 253 17.11 -13.30 4.67
C ILE A 253 16.93 -14.82 4.45
N THR A 254 17.17 -15.60 5.50
CA THR A 254 16.99 -17.06 5.51
C THR A 254 15.67 -17.52 6.16
N GLU A 255 15.03 -16.65 6.93
CA GLU A 255 13.75 -16.91 7.61
C GLU A 255 12.80 -15.70 7.46
N PRO A 256 11.47 -15.90 7.54
CA PRO A 256 10.50 -14.80 7.59
C PRO A 256 10.88 -13.72 8.58
N THR A 257 11.00 -12.49 8.10
CA THR A 257 11.38 -11.34 8.92
C THR A 257 10.25 -10.31 8.91
N ALA A 258 9.71 -9.99 10.09
CA ALA A 258 8.71 -8.93 10.22
C ALA A 258 9.31 -7.59 9.82
N THR A 259 8.53 -6.78 9.10
CA THR A 259 8.88 -5.43 8.69
C THR A 259 7.71 -4.53 9.02
N PHE A 260 7.99 -3.44 9.71
CA PHE A 260 7.01 -2.44 10.10
C PHE A 260 7.38 -1.13 9.41
N SER A 261 6.40 -0.51 8.76
CA SER A 261 6.57 0.78 8.09
C SER A 261 5.34 1.60 8.36
N ALA A 262 5.46 2.51 9.33
CA ALA A 262 4.35 3.31 9.80
C ALA A 262 3.53 3.94 8.66
N CYS A 263 2.20 3.88 8.81
CA CYS A 263 1.23 4.32 7.81
C CYS A 263 1.39 3.65 6.43
N PHE A 264 2.03 2.47 6.40
CA PHE A 264 2.46 1.77 5.18
C PHE A 264 3.35 2.63 4.26
N GLY A 265 4.04 3.63 4.80
CA GLY A 265 4.75 4.65 4.02
C GLY A 265 5.79 5.45 4.80
N ALA A 266 6.38 4.88 5.86
CA ALA A 266 7.29 5.57 6.78
C ALA A 266 8.36 6.45 6.10
N PRO A 267 9.04 6.02 5.02
CA PRO A 267 10.07 6.83 4.37
C PRO A 267 9.59 8.16 3.79
N PHE A 268 8.28 8.33 3.60
CA PHE A 268 7.68 9.50 2.97
C PHE A 268 6.91 10.39 3.96
N LEU A 269 6.78 9.95 5.21
CA LEU A 269 6.07 10.70 6.24
C LEU A 269 6.89 11.92 6.67
N VAL A 270 6.19 13.02 6.95
CA VAL A 270 6.80 14.25 7.45
C VAL A 270 6.32 14.57 8.86
N TRP A 271 5.04 14.33 9.13
CA TRP A 271 4.48 14.42 10.47
C TRP A 271 4.66 13.09 11.21
N HIS A 272 4.44 13.13 12.53
CA HIS A 272 4.44 11.90 13.33
C HIS A 272 3.30 10.96 12.87
N PRO A 273 3.52 9.63 12.79
CA PRO A 273 2.52 8.67 12.29
C PRO A 273 1.12 8.80 12.91
N VAL A 274 1.05 9.10 14.21
CA VAL A 274 -0.22 9.33 14.94
C VAL A 274 -1.10 10.39 14.27
N VAL A 275 -0.52 11.45 13.69
CA VAL A 275 -1.29 12.51 13.00
C VAL A 275 -2.10 11.91 11.85
N TYR A 276 -1.47 11.07 11.02
CA TYR A 276 -2.15 10.43 9.90
C TYR A 276 -3.16 9.38 10.37
N ALA A 277 -2.86 8.66 11.45
CA ALA A 277 -3.76 7.65 12.03
C ALA A 277 -5.03 8.26 12.61
N GLU A 278 -4.93 9.36 13.36
CA GLU A 278 -6.06 10.10 13.89
C GLU A 278 -6.94 10.66 12.76
N MET A 279 -6.32 11.23 11.73
CA MET A 279 -7.03 11.72 10.54
C MET A 279 -7.77 10.59 9.82
N LEU A 280 -7.14 9.43 9.65
CA LEU A 280 -7.75 8.25 9.02
C LEU A 280 -8.95 7.74 9.84
N SER A 281 -8.76 7.56 11.15
CA SER A 281 -9.83 7.12 12.06
C SER A 281 -11.00 8.09 12.06
N HIS A 282 -10.74 9.40 12.09
CA HIS A 282 -11.77 10.42 12.02
C HIS A 282 -12.56 10.35 10.70
N LYS A 283 -11.88 10.23 9.55
CA LYS A 283 -12.54 10.09 8.25
C LYS A 283 -13.37 8.81 8.17
N ILE A 284 -12.85 7.68 8.66
CA ILE A 284 -13.57 6.40 8.70
C ILE A 284 -14.85 6.51 9.52
N GLN A 285 -14.77 7.05 10.73
CA GLN A 285 -15.94 7.23 11.61
C GLN A 285 -16.96 8.20 11.01
N LYS A 286 -16.51 9.36 10.52
CA LYS A 286 -17.37 10.40 9.93
C LYS A 286 -18.16 9.88 8.72
N HIS A 287 -17.53 9.06 7.90
CA HIS A 287 -18.11 8.57 6.65
C HIS A 287 -18.68 7.14 6.76
N LYS A 288 -18.66 6.55 7.97
CA LYS A 288 -19.14 5.17 8.24
C LYS A 288 -18.49 4.14 7.31
N CYS A 289 -17.21 4.35 7.03
CA CYS A 289 -16.39 3.42 6.26
C CYS A 289 -16.09 2.18 7.12
N THR A 290 -16.04 1.01 6.49
CA THR A 290 -15.57 -0.22 7.15
C THR A 290 -14.10 -0.45 6.81
N ALA A 291 -13.30 -0.77 7.82
CA ALA A 291 -11.88 -1.05 7.65
C ALA A 291 -11.58 -2.53 7.86
N TYR A 292 -10.61 -3.03 7.10
CA TYR A 292 -10.24 -4.43 7.09
C TYR A 292 -8.73 -4.61 7.13
N LEU A 293 -8.26 -5.68 7.78
CA LEU A 293 -6.91 -6.21 7.62
C LEU A 293 -6.99 -7.42 6.68
N LEU A 294 -6.24 -7.40 5.59
CA LEU A 294 -6.22 -8.47 4.59
C LEU A 294 -4.82 -9.07 4.49
N ASN A 295 -4.70 -10.36 4.79
CA ASN A 295 -3.45 -11.10 4.67
C ASN A 295 -3.32 -11.71 3.27
N THR A 296 -2.39 -11.16 2.48
CA THR A 296 -2.00 -11.61 1.15
C THR A 296 -0.74 -12.50 1.16
N GLY A 297 -0.26 -12.81 2.36
CA GLY A 297 0.90 -13.68 2.64
C GLY A 297 0.49 -15.13 2.81
N TRP A 298 1.02 -15.81 3.83
CA TRP A 298 0.86 -17.23 4.05
C TRP A 298 -0.33 -17.56 4.95
N ILE A 299 -0.87 -18.76 4.77
CA ILE A 299 -1.93 -19.38 5.56
C ILE A 299 -1.63 -20.87 5.76
N GLY A 300 -2.19 -21.45 6.83
CA GLY A 300 -2.03 -22.88 7.16
C GLY A 300 -0.62 -23.30 7.58
N GLY A 301 0.23 -22.34 7.92
CA GLY A 301 1.63 -22.54 8.27
C GLY A 301 2.45 -21.31 7.90
N GLY A 302 3.60 -21.12 8.54
CA GLY A 302 4.58 -20.12 8.12
C GLY A 302 5.23 -20.46 6.78
N TYR A 303 6.02 -19.54 6.23
CA TYR A 303 6.81 -19.81 5.02
C TYR A 303 7.60 -21.13 5.15
N GLY A 304 7.54 -21.96 4.11
CA GLY A 304 8.16 -23.29 4.07
C GLY A 304 7.22 -24.44 4.46
N GLU A 305 6.15 -24.16 5.21
CA GLU A 305 5.15 -25.16 5.65
C GLU A 305 3.76 -24.85 5.11
N GLY A 306 3.32 -23.60 5.25
CA GLY A 306 2.06 -23.12 4.72
C GLY A 306 2.14 -22.76 3.23
N LYS A 307 1.05 -22.18 2.73
CA LYS A 307 0.96 -21.71 1.35
C LYS A 307 0.54 -20.26 1.32
N ARG A 308 1.00 -19.53 0.31
CA ARG A 308 0.51 -18.18 0.06
C ARG A 308 -1.00 -18.23 -0.20
N CYS A 309 -1.76 -17.34 0.44
CA CYS A 309 -3.20 -17.23 0.26
C CYS A 309 -3.50 -16.99 -1.21
N SER A 310 -4.34 -17.84 -1.80
CA SER A 310 -4.56 -17.81 -3.24
C SER A 310 -5.24 -16.51 -3.66
N LEU A 311 -4.80 -15.92 -4.77
CA LEU A 311 -5.40 -14.70 -5.31
C LEU A 311 -6.91 -14.86 -5.57
N LYS A 312 -7.35 -16.08 -5.90
CA LYS A 312 -8.77 -16.44 -6.04
C LYS A 312 -9.56 -16.17 -4.76
N TYR A 313 -9.06 -16.60 -3.60
CA TYR A 313 -9.72 -16.36 -2.32
C TYR A 313 -9.58 -14.90 -1.89
N THR A 314 -8.42 -14.28 -2.11
CA THR A 314 -8.22 -12.84 -1.84
C THR A 314 -9.22 -11.98 -2.59
N ARG A 315 -9.45 -12.25 -3.89
CA ARG A 315 -10.46 -11.55 -4.68
C ARG A 315 -11.88 -11.80 -4.16
N LYS A 316 -12.21 -13.02 -3.72
CA LYS A 316 -13.53 -13.31 -3.10
C LYS A 316 -13.76 -12.54 -1.79
N MET A 317 -12.74 -12.36 -0.98
CA MET A 317 -12.83 -11.55 0.24
C MET A 317 -13.03 -10.06 -0.08
N ILE A 318 -12.37 -9.56 -1.13
CA ILE A 318 -12.56 -8.19 -1.62
C ILE A 318 -13.95 -8.00 -2.25
N ASP A 319 -14.43 -8.98 -3.02
CA ASP A 319 -15.80 -8.98 -3.56
C ASP A 319 -16.82 -8.81 -2.41
N ALA A 320 -16.64 -9.52 -1.29
CA ALA A 320 -17.49 -9.42 -0.11
C ALA A 320 -17.40 -8.07 0.63
N MET A 321 -16.31 -7.31 0.44
CA MET A 321 -16.20 -5.92 0.91
C MET A 321 -16.98 -4.97 -0.02
N HIS A 322 -16.89 -5.18 -1.35
CA HIS A 322 -17.53 -4.35 -2.37
C HIS A 322 -19.04 -4.58 -2.48
N ASP A 323 -19.49 -5.83 -2.38
CA ASP A 323 -20.92 -6.16 -2.47
C ASP A 323 -21.68 -5.78 -1.18
N GLY A 324 -20.96 -5.61 -0.07
CA GLY A 324 -21.48 -5.22 1.23
C GLY A 324 -21.72 -6.39 2.19
N THR A 325 -21.40 -7.62 1.81
CA THR A 325 -21.58 -8.83 2.64
C THR A 325 -20.89 -8.70 3.98
N LEU A 326 -19.61 -8.33 4.00
CA LEU A 326 -18.87 -8.15 5.26
C LEU A 326 -19.45 -7.01 6.10
N LYS A 327 -19.86 -5.91 5.46
CA LYS A 327 -20.52 -4.81 6.17
C LYS A 327 -21.84 -5.26 6.81
N ALA A 328 -22.64 -6.04 6.10
CA ALA A 328 -23.90 -6.57 6.62
C ALA A 328 -23.66 -7.48 7.83
N MET A 329 -22.60 -8.31 7.81
CA MET A 329 -22.22 -9.14 8.97
C MET A 329 -21.84 -8.29 10.19
N VAL A 330 -21.12 -7.18 9.98
CA VAL A 330 -20.78 -6.22 11.04
C VAL A 330 -22.03 -5.57 11.62
N ASP A 331 -22.95 -5.12 10.76
CA ASP A 331 -24.19 -4.46 11.17
C ASP A 331 -25.14 -5.42 11.92
N ASP A 332 -25.11 -6.71 11.59
CA ASP A 332 -25.91 -7.78 12.21
C ASP A 332 -25.34 -8.24 13.57
N GLY A 333 -24.01 -8.20 13.74
CA GLY A 333 -23.35 -8.24 15.05
C GLY A 333 -22.28 -9.33 15.22
N GLU A 334 -21.71 -9.38 16.44
CA GLU A 334 -20.51 -10.17 16.78
C GLU A 334 -20.65 -11.68 16.56
N HIS A 335 -21.87 -12.22 16.54
CA HIS A 335 -22.09 -13.66 16.39
C HIS A 335 -21.61 -14.21 15.03
N ASN A 336 -21.43 -13.35 14.03
CA ASN A 336 -20.87 -13.65 12.71
C ASN A 336 -19.34 -13.84 12.72
N PHE A 337 -18.67 -13.52 13.83
CA PHE A 337 -17.21 -13.48 13.91
C PHE A 337 -16.67 -14.38 15.01
N ASP A 338 -15.51 -14.96 14.76
CA ASP A 338 -14.60 -15.47 15.77
C ASP A 338 -13.57 -14.38 16.11
N THR A 339 -12.90 -14.52 17.25
CA THR A 339 -11.85 -13.60 17.70
C THR A 339 -10.52 -14.32 17.73
N LEU A 340 -9.53 -13.82 16.99
CA LEU A 340 -8.17 -14.35 17.06
C LEU A 340 -7.55 -13.99 18.42
N PRO A 341 -7.08 -14.96 19.22
CA PRO A 341 -6.44 -14.70 20.50
C PRO A 341 -5.21 -13.79 20.38
N LEU A 342 -4.88 -13.09 21.47
CA LEU A 342 -3.85 -12.05 21.57
C LEU A 342 -4.15 -10.81 20.73
N PHE A 343 -4.44 -10.96 19.43
CA PHE A 343 -4.65 -9.87 18.49
C PHE A 343 -6.05 -9.24 18.57
N ASN A 344 -7.03 -9.95 19.12
CA ASN A 344 -8.43 -9.50 19.20
C ASN A 344 -9.04 -9.13 17.83
N LEU A 345 -8.55 -9.75 16.75
CA LEU A 345 -9.04 -9.51 15.39
C LEU A 345 -10.34 -10.28 15.15
N LYS A 346 -11.35 -9.61 14.59
CA LYS A 346 -12.63 -10.21 14.21
C LYS A 346 -12.50 -10.94 12.88
N VAL A 347 -12.66 -12.25 12.91
CA VAL A 347 -12.55 -13.15 11.75
C VAL A 347 -13.94 -13.64 11.35
N PRO A 348 -14.39 -13.47 10.11
CA PRO A 348 -15.70 -13.98 9.70
C PRO A 348 -15.73 -15.50 9.79
N LYS A 349 -16.80 -16.06 10.38
CA LYS A 349 -16.98 -17.52 10.51
C LYS A 349 -17.16 -18.23 9.17
N SER A 350 -17.81 -17.56 8.23
CA SER A 350 -18.02 -18.06 6.88
C SER A 350 -18.06 -16.90 5.89
N LEU A 351 -17.66 -17.16 4.65
CA LEU A 351 -17.65 -16.16 3.59
C LEU A 351 -17.90 -16.86 2.24
N PRO A 352 -18.90 -16.45 1.44
CA PRO A 352 -19.25 -17.14 0.20
C PRO A 352 -18.04 -17.31 -0.74
N GLY A 353 -17.79 -18.55 -1.16
CA GLY A 353 -16.69 -18.87 -2.09
C GLY A 353 -15.30 -18.95 -1.45
N VAL A 354 -15.18 -18.80 -0.13
CA VAL A 354 -13.96 -19.03 0.64
C VAL A 354 -14.18 -20.22 1.59
N PRO A 355 -13.36 -21.29 1.55
CA PRO A 355 -13.47 -22.40 2.48
C PRO A 355 -13.30 -21.97 3.95
N GLU A 356 -14.16 -22.47 4.83
CA GLU A 356 -14.18 -22.08 6.25
C GLU A 356 -12.83 -22.35 6.96
N HIS A 357 -12.20 -23.49 6.69
CA HIS A 357 -10.88 -23.85 7.25
C HIS A 357 -9.73 -22.92 6.85
N ILE A 358 -9.95 -22.01 5.88
CA ILE A 358 -8.99 -20.98 5.50
C ILE A 358 -9.18 -19.72 6.35
N LEU A 359 -10.41 -19.39 6.74
CA LEU A 359 -10.75 -18.13 7.40
C LEU A 359 -10.12 -18.04 8.79
N TYR A 360 -10.26 -19.08 9.62
CA TYR A 360 -9.64 -19.11 10.94
C TYR A 360 -8.24 -19.74 10.85
N PRO A 361 -7.14 -18.97 11.03
CA PRO A 361 -5.78 -19.44 10.74
C PRO A 361 -5.41 -20.73 11.43
N LYS A 362 -5.78 -20.86 12.70
CA LYS A 362 -5.43 -22.01 13.52
C LYS A 362 -5.91 -23.32 12.91
N ASP A 363 -7.05 -23.33 12.21
CA ASP A 363 -7.64 -24.53 11.63
C ASP A 363 -6.81 -25.12 10.50
N GLY A 364 -6.13 -24.26 9.73
CA GLY A 364 -5.26 -24.66 8.63
C GLY A 364 -3.89 -25.21 9.05
N TRP A 365 -3.44 -24.99 10.29
CA TRP A 365 -2.15 -25.48 10.78
C TRP A 365 -2.22 -26.95 11.19
N GLU A 366 -1.26 -27.78 10.78
CA GLU A 366 -1.16 -29.16 11.27
C GLU A 366 -0.78 -29.21 12.76
N ASP A 367 0.21 -28.41 13.15
CA ASP A 367 0.67 -28.27 14.54
C ASP A 367 0.06 -27.01 15.19
N LYS A 368 -0.92 -27.23 16.06
CA LYS A 368 -1.65 -26.16 16.76
C LYS A 368 -0.82 -25.48 17.86
N GLU A 369 0.13 -26.20 18.47
CA GLU A 369 1.01 -25.63 19.49
C GLU A 369 2.05 -24.70 18.84
N LYS A 370 2.57 -25.11 17.67
CA LYS A 370 3.45 -24.26 16.86
C LYS A 370 2.74 -23.00 16.36
N PHE A 371 1.46 -23.10 16.00
CA PHE A 371 0.64 -21.92 15.71
C PHE A 371 0.62 -20.95 16.90
N ASP A 372 0.29 -21.42 18.11
CA ASP A 372 0.18 -20.57 19.30
C ASP A 372 1.53 -19.91 19.66
N ALA A 373 2.64 -20.67 19.53
CA ALA A 373 3.98 -20.13 19.74
C ALA A 373 4.35 -19.05 18.70
N THR A 374 3.98 -19.26 17.43
CA THR A 374 4.25 -18.31 16.34
C THR A 374 3.37 -17.06 16.46
N LEU A 375 2.10 -17.22 16.86
CA LEU A 375 1.17 -16.14 17.14
C LEU A 375 1.71 -15.25 18.27
N THR A 376 2.18 -15.86 19.36
CA THR A 376 2.81 -15.15 20.49
C THR A 376 4.09 -14.43 20.06
N LYS A 377 4.93 -15.08 19.23
CA LYS A 377 6.15 -14.45 18.68
C LYS A 377 5.79 -13.20 17.88
N LEU A 378 4.81 -13.28 16.98
CA LEU A 378 4.40 -12.13 16.16
C LEU A 378 3.79 -11.02 17.03
N ALA A 379 2.97 -11.36 18.02
CA ALA A 379 2.39 -10.40 18.95
C ALA A 379 3.46 -9.57 19.68
N LYS A 380 4.54 -10.21 20.17
CA LYS A 380 5.69 -9.54 20.79
C LYS A 380 6.41 -8.58 19.83
N LEU A 381 6.53 -8.95 18.55
CA LEU A 381 7.15 -8.08 17.54
C LEU A 381 6.29 -6.82 17.29
N PHE A 382 4.97 -6.96 17.25
CA PHE A 382 4.05 -5.82 17.17
C PHE A 382 4.19 -4.90 18.38
N GLU A 383 4.17 -5.46 19.59
CA GLU A 383 4.30 -4.68 20.83
C GLU A 383 5.63 -3.92 20.88
N GLN A 384 6.74 -4.60 20.58
CA GLN A 384 8.08 -4.00 20.55
C GLN A 384 8.16 -2.84 19.55
N ASN A 385 7.64 -3.03 18.34
CA ASN A 385 7.60 -1.98 17.33
C ASN A 385 6.75 -0.79 17.78
N PHE A 386 5.60 -1.04 18.42
CA PHE A 386 4.65 0.01 18.77
C PHE A 386 5.15 0.94 19.90
N GLN A 387 6.15 0.52 20.70
CA GLN A 387 6.74 1.34 21.76
C GLN A 387 7.29 2.68 21.24
N GLU A 388 7.75 2.75 19.99
CA GLU A 388 8.25 3.99 19.38
C GLU A 388 7.17 5.08 19.25
N TYR A 389 5.90 4.69 19.19
CA TYR A 389 4.77 5.61 18.96
C TYR A 389 3.83 5.75 20.17
N ALA A 390 4.03 4.93 21.20
CA ALA A 390 3.09 4.74 22.29
C ALA A 390 2.89 6.00 23.16
N ASP A 391 3.90 6.86 23.26
CA ASP A 391 3.86 8.11 24.05
C ASP A 391 2.85 9.13 23.52
N ARG A 392 2.52 9.06 22.23
CA ARG A 392 1.58 9.95 21.54
C ARG A 392 0.23 9.30 21.22
N CYS A 393 0.06 8.02 21.53
CA CYS A 393 -1.20 7.30 21.27
C CYS A 393 -2.15 7.32 22.47
N PRO A 394 -3.46 7.48 22.26
CA PRO A 394 -4.47 7.24 23.30
C PRO A 394 -4.33 5.84 23.92
N GLN A 395 -4.80 5.68 25.16
CA GLN A 395 -4.79 4.37 25.83
C GLN A 395 -5.57 3.30 25.05
N SER A 396 -6.73 3.65 24.50
CA SER A 396 -7.55 2.70 23.74
C SER A 396 -6.85 2.17 22.49
N VAL A 397 -6.09 3.02 21.79
CA VAL A 397 -5.27 2.60 20.63
C VAL A 397 -4.14 1.66 21.07
N ARG A 398 -3.49 1.92 22.21
CA ARG A 398 -2.44 1.03 22.74
C ARG A 398 -3.00 -0.34 23.13
N GLU A 399 -4.20 -0.36 23.69
CA GLU A 399 -4.90 -1.58 24.10
C GLU A 399 -5.56 -2.33 22.93
N ALA A 400 -5.73 -1.68 21.77
CA ALA A 400 -6.25 -2.32 20.55
C ALA A 400 -5.23 -3.23 19.84
N GLY A 401 -3.95 -3.14 20.24
CA GLY A 401 -2.89 -4.02 19.76
C GLY A 401 -2.92 -5.42 20.38
N PRO A 402 -2.00 -6.30 19.95
CA PRO A 402 -1.86 -7.63 20.53
C PRO A 402 -1.55 -7.57 22.03
N GLN A 403 -2.26 -8.37 22.82
CA GLN A 403 -2.09 -8.50 24.27
C GLN A 403 -1.23 -9.73 24.56
N VAL A 404 -0.02 -9.52 25.06
CA VAL A 404 0.92 -10.60 25.42
C VAL A 404 1.13 -10.57 26.93
N GLU A 405 1.09 -11.75 27.56
CA GLU A 405 1.41 -11.92 28.99
C GLU A 405 2.92 -11.84 29.28
#